data_AF-A0A535VQC5-F1
#
_entry.id   AF-A0A535VQC5-F1
#
_cell.length_a   1.000
_cell.length_b   1.000
_cell.length_c   1.000
_cell.angle_alpha   90.00
_cell.angle_beta   90.00
_cell.angle_gamma   90.00
#
_symmetry.space_group_name_H-M   'P 1'
#
loop_
_entity.id
_entity.type
_entity.pdbx_description
1 polymer ?
#
loop_
_entity_poly.entity_id
_entity_poly.type
_entity_poly.pdbx_seq_one_letter_code
_entity_poly.pdbx_strand_id
1 'polypeptide(L)'
;MTEWSVQLPGNVGGDDAEGSRPASRSETFAVEDSLGYLLNRTARLMANELADRLRPAGVAIGQWAVLLFLWARDGLSQAELSRLVAIEPPTMVRTIDR
;
A
#
# COMPACT_ATOMS: atom_id res chain seq x y z
N MET A 1 -22.35 8.48 -8.65
CA MET A 1 -21.25 8.17 -9.58
C MET A 1 -20.12 9.10 -9.16
N THR A 2 -19.04 8.55 -8.60
CA THR A 2 -17.90 9.36 -8.15
C THR A 2 -17.14 9.89 -9.35
N GLU A 3 -16.29 10.90 -9.15
CA GLU A 3 -15.44 11.47 -10.21
C GLU A 3 -14.49 10.41 -10.81
N TRP A 4 -14.12 9.39 -10.02
CA TRP A 4 -13.17 8.35 -10.41
C TRP A 4 -13.83 6.99 -10.66
N SER A 5 -15.09 6.99 -11.12
CA SER A 5 -15.81 5.78 -11.51
C SER A 5 -15.39 5.28 -12.90
N VAL A 6 -14.95 4.02 -13.01
CA VAL A 6 -14.55 3.34 -14.25
C VAL A 6 -15.58 2.26 -14.59
N GLN A 7 -16.06 2.26 -15.82
CA GLN A 7 -16.93 1.19 -16.30
C GLN A 7 -16.10 -0.06 -16.61
N LEU A 8 -16.37 -1.17 -15.93
CA LEU A 8 -15.72 -2.44 -16.27
C LEU A 8 -16.33 -2.99 -17.58
N PRO A 9 -15.51 -3.57 -18.48
CA PRO A 9 -16.03 -4.19 -19.68
C PRO A 9 -17.02 -5.29 -19.29
N GLY A 10 -18.20 -5.28 -19.91
CA GLY A 10 -19.17 -6.37 -19.73
C GLY A 10 -18.50 -7.69 -20.09
N ASN A 11 -18.74 -8.74 -19.30
CA ASN A 11 -18.23 -10.08 -19.55
C ASN A 11 -18.63 -10.53 -20.97
N VAL A 12 -17.72 -10.41 -21.94
CA VAL A 12 -17.87 -11.02 -23.27
C VAL A 12 -17.53 -12.49 -23.09
N GLY A 13 -18.47 -13.23 -22.51
CA GLY A 13 -18.46 -14.69 -22.53
C GLY A 13 -18.51 -15.14 -23.97
N GLY A 14 -17.63 -16.09 -24.30
CA GLY A 14 -17.52 -16.71 -25.61
C GLY A 14 -18.86 -17.23 -26.13
N ASP A 15 -18.92 -17.27 -27.45
CA ASP A 15 -19.92 -17.89 -28.29
C ASP A 15 -20.20 -19.33 -27.83
N ASP A 16 -21.26 -19.53 -27.05
CA ASP A 16 -21.93 -20.82 -26.85
C ASP A 16 -23.39 -20.57 -26.43
N ALA A 17 -24.28 -21.30 -27.08
CA ALA A 17 -25.69 -21.05 -27.20
C ALA A 17 -26.51 -21.10 -25.88
N GLU A 18 -27.63 -20.37 -25.93
CA GLU A 18 -28.92 -20.68 -25.30
C GLU A 18 -29.25 -20.05 -23.92
N GLY A 19 -30.28 -19.20 -23.93
CA GLY A 19 -31.05 -18.81 -22.73
C GLY A 19 -30.75 -17.43 -22.16
N SER A 20 -31.63 -16.46 -22.45
CA SER A 20 -31.74 -15.12 -21.84
C SER A 20 -31.12 -14.97 -20.44
N ARG A 21 -29.88 -14.48 -20.36
CA ARG A 21 -29.39 -13.79 -19.15
C ARG A 21 -29.74 -12.30 -19.28
N PRO A 22 -30.27 -11.66 -18.23
CA PRO A 22 -30.49 -10.21 -18.25
C PRO A 22 -29.17 -9.51 -18.55
N ALA A 23 -29.22 -8.51 -19.43
CA ALA A 23 -28.08 -7.70 -19.87
C ALA A 23 -27.11 -7.46 -18.72
N SER A 24 -25.85 -7.88 -18.89
CA SER A 24 -24.81 -7.74 -17.86
C SER A 24 -24.79 -6.30 -17.40
N ARG A 25 -25.22 -6.03 -16.16
CA ARG A 25 -25.02 -4.71 -15.54
C ARG A 25 -23.54 -4.41 -15.67
N SER A 26 -23.19 -3.37 -16.40
CA SER A 26 -21.83 -2.86 -16.39
C SER A 26 -21.49 -2.53 -14.95
N GLU A 27 -20.62 -3.33 -14.35
CA GLU A 27 -20.16 -3.08 -12.99
C GLU A 27 -19.30 -1.82 -13.02
N THR A 28 -19.79 -0.76 -12.38
CA THR A 28 -19.03 0.48 -12.22
C THR A 28 -18.06 0.30 -11.05
N PHE A 29 -16.76 0.40 -11.33
CA PHE A 29 -15.71 0.40 -10.33
C PHE A 29 -15.44 1.83 -9.87
N ALA A 30 -15.75 2.17 -8.62
CA ALA A 30 -15.35 3.44 -8.01
C ALA A 30 -13.97 3.30 -7.36
N VAL A 31 -12.98 4.07 -7.81
CA VAL A 31 -11.60 4.02 -7.27
C VAL A 31 -11.60 4.34 -5.77
N GLU A 32 -12.45 5.25 -5.31
CA GLU A 32 -12.50 5.68 -3.91
C GLU A 32 -12.99 4.58 -2.97
N ASP A 33 -13.78 3.65 -3.50
CA ASP A 33 -14.30 2.48 -2.77
C ASP A 33 -13.38 1.26 -2.91
N SER A 34 -12.34 1.36 -3.75
CA SER A 34 -11.36 0.29 -3.93
C SER A 34 -10.60 0.01 -2.64
N LEU A 35 -10.53 -1.26 -2.25
CA LEU A 35 -9.75 -1.71 -1.09
C LEU A 35 -8.29 -1.24 -1.18
N GLY A 36 -7.67 -1.33 -2.36
CA GLY A 36 -6.29 -0.90 -2.56
C GLY A 36 -6.10 0.60 -2.32
N TYR A 37 -7.05 1.42 -2.80
CA TYR A 37 -7.04 2.86 -2.58
C TYR A 37 -7.23 3.20 -1.09
N LEU A 38 -8.23 2.60 -0.45
CA LEU A 38 -8.54 2.81 0.96
C LEU A 38 -7.38 2.38 1.86
N LEU A 39 -6.76 1.22 1.59
CA LEU A 39 -5.60 0.72 2.32
C LEU A 39 -4.42 1.68 2.19
N ASN A 40 -4.10 2.09 0.97
CA ASN A 40 -2.97 2.99 0.72
C ASN A 40 -3.20 4.40 1.28
N ARG A 41 -4.44 4.92 1.21
CA ARG A 41 -4.83 6.18 1.86
C ARG A 41 -4.70 6.10 3.38
N THR A 42 -5.20 5.03 3.98
CA THR A 42 -5.10 4.80 5.43
C THR A 42 -3.64 4.69 5.87
N ALA A 43 -2.82 3.91 5.15
CA ALA A 43 -1.40 3.76 5.44
C ALA A 43 -0.65 5.11 5.42
N ARG A 44 -0.92 5.97 4.44
CA ARG A 44 -0.32 7.32 4.38
C ARG A 44 -0.72 8.21 5.56
N LEU A 45 -1.99 8.19 5.94
CA LEU A 45 -2.47 8.97 7.09
C LEU A 45 -1.81 8.51 8.39
N MET A 46 -1.72 7.18 8.59
CA MET A 46 -1.03 6.61 9.75
C MET A 46 0.46 6.93 9.75
N ALA A 47 1.13 6.86 8.60
CA ALA A 47 2.54 7.19 8.46
C ALA A 47 2.82 8.66 8.81
N ASN A 48 1.97 9.59 8.36
CA ASN A 48 2.11 11.01 8.67
C ASN A 48 1.95 11.28 10.18
N GLU A 49 0.89 10.73 10.79
CA GLU A 49 0.65 10.88 12.23
C GLU A 49 1.82 10.29 13.06
N LEU A 50 2.35 9.14 12.65
CA LEU A 50 3.50 8.54 13.32
C LEU A 50 4.75 9.40 13.16
N ALA A 51 5.03 9.91 11.96
CA ALA A 51 6.15 10.81 11.73
C ALA A 51 6.07 12.07 12.60
N ASP A 52 4.87 12.63 12.77
CA ASP A 52 4.62 13.79 13.61
C ASP A 52 4.93 13.52 15.09
N ARG A 53 4.59 12.32 15.57
CA ARG A 53 4.89 11.86 16.93
C ARG A 53 6.37 11.55 17.16
N LEU A 54 7.09 11.11 16.12
CA LEU A 54 8.52 10.80 16.18
C LEU A 54 9.38 12.05 16.08
N ARG A 55 8.86 13.13 15.48
CA ARG A 55 9.57 14.39 15.26
C ARG A 55 10.28 14.95 16.51
N PRO A 56 9.66 14.99 17.71
CA PRO A 56 10.33 15.47 18.93
C PRO A 56 11.54 14.63 19.36
N ALA A 57 11.58 13.35 18.97
CA ALA A 57 12.72 12.46 19.22
C ALA A 57 13.81 12.55 18.14
N GLY A 58 13.61 13.36 17.09
CA GLY A 58 14.54 13.47 15.97
C GLY A 58 14.57 12.23 15.06
N VAL A 59 13.55 11.36 15.15
CA VAL A 59 13.51 10.09 14.41
C VAL A 59 12.63 10.20 13.18
N ALA A 60 13.17 9.89 12.00
CA ALA A 60 12.39 9.74 10.78
C ALA A 60 11.63 8.41 10.76
N ILE A 61 10.49 8.35 10.07
CA ILE A 61 9.68 7.13 9.99
C ILE A 61 10.45 5.90 9.46
N GLY A 62 11.36 6.11 8.50
CA GLY A 62 12.23 5.04 8.00
C GLY A 62 13.20 4.51 9.05
N GLN A 63 13.76 5.39 9.89
CA GLN A 63 14.62 5.01 11.01
C GLN A 63 13.81 4.27 12.07
N TRP A 64 12.59 4.74 12.39
CA TRP A 64 11.70 4.04 13.31
C TRP A 64 11.42 2.60 12.87
N ALA A 65 11.16 2.38 11.58
CA ALA A 65 10.93 1.03 11.05
C ALA A 65 12.16 0.13 11.27
N VAL A 66 13.37 0.65 11.05
CA VAL A 66 14.63 -0.07 11.33
C VAL A 66 14.78 -0.36 12.83
N LEU A 67 14.58 0.63 13.68
CA LEU A 67 14.68 0.52 15.14
C LEU A 67 13.70 -0.51 15.71
N LEU A 68 12.49 -0.59 15.17
CA LEU A 68 11.48 -1.57 15.60
C LEU A 68 11.98 -3.02 15.41
N PHE A 69 12.60 -3.31 14.27
CA PHE A 69 13.14 -4.65 14.00
C PHE A 69 14.42 -4.94 14.79
N LEU A 70 15.30 -3.94 14.97
CA LEU A 70 16.49 -4.09 15.80
C LEU A 70 16.14 -4.27 17.29
N TRP A 71 15.09 -3.62 17.77
CA TRP A 71 14.59 -3.81 19.12
C TRP A 71 14.09 -5.25 19.35
N ALA A 72 13.40 -5.81 18.36
CA ALA A 72 12.93 -7.20 18.43
C ALA A 72 14.08 -8.22 18.27
N ARG A 73 15.05 -7.92 17.40
CA ARG A 73 16.24 -8.75 17.17
C ARG A 73 17.42 -7.89 16.72
N ASP A 74 18.37 -7.71 17.63
CA ASP A 74 19.61 -7.01 17.32
C ASP A 74 20.51 -7.84 16.38
N GLY A 75 21.52 -7.19 15.79
CA GLY A 75 22.51 -7.83 14.91
C GLY A 75 22.04 -8.09 13.48
N LEU A 76 20.92 -7.52 13.05
CA LEU A 76 20.44 -7.62 11.67
C LEU A 76 21.36 -6.86 10.70
N SER A 77 21.71 -7.51 9.60
CA SER A 77 22.41 -6.84 8.49
C SER A 77 21.50 -5.85 7.75
N GLN A 78 22.09 -4.86 7.07
CA GLN A 78 21.34 -3.90 6.25
C GLN A 78 20.50 -4.58 5.15
N ALA A 79 20.99 -5.71 4.60
CA ALA A 79 20.28 -6.48 3.60
C ALA A 79 19.04 -7.17 4.18
N GLU A 80 19.13 -7.68 5.42
CA GLU A 80 17.98 -8.24 6.13
C GLU A 80 16.96 -7.16 6.48
N LEU A 81 17.42 -6.02 7.00
CA LEU A 81 16.56 -4.88 7.29
C LEU A 81 15.82 -4.42 6.04
N SER A 82 16.50 -4.26 4.90
CA SER A 82 15.88 -3.83 3.63
C SER A 82 14.72 -4.73 3.22
N ARG A 83 14.86 -6.06 3.40
CA ARG A 83 13.79 -7.03 3.12
C ARG A 83 12.63 -6.92 4.10
N LEU A 84 12.91 -6.69 5.39
CA LEU A 84 11.90 -6.64 6.44
C LEU A 84 11.04 -5.37 6.39
N VAL A 85 11.65 -4.22 6.14
CA VAL A 85 10.93 -2.93 6.10
C VAL A 85 10.43 -2.54 4.70
N ALA A 86 10.66 -3.38 3.69
CA ALA A 86 10.34 -3.10 2.28
C ALA A 86 10.89 -1.73 1.81
N ILE A 87 12.08 -1.36 2.30
CA ILE A 87 12.81 -0.18 1.87
C ILE A 87 13.89 -0.64 0.90
N GLU A 88 13.93 -0.03 -0.28
CA GLU A 88 14.97 -0.29 -1.28
C GLU A 88 16.38 -0.07 -0.70
N PRO A 89 17.36 -0.95 -0.98
CA PRO A 89 18.71 -0.87 -0.41
C PRO A 89 19.41 0.50 -0.47
N PRO A 90 19.37 1.27 -1.59
CA PRO A 90 19.99 2.60 -1.61
C PRO A 90 19.31 3.59 -0.66
N THR A 91 18.03 3.40 -0.36
CA THR A 91 17.29 4.19 0.63
C THR A 91 17.62 3.75 2.05
N MET A 92 17.80 2.45 2.28
CA MET A 92 18.21 1.90 3.58
C MET A 92 19.53 2.49 4.08
N VAL A 93 20.56 2.57 3.22
CA VAL A 93 21.86 3.15 3.59
C VAL A 93 21.67 4.58 4.13
N ARG A 94 20.97 5.44 3.39
CA ARG A 94 20.69 6.82 3.82
C ARG A 94 19.82 6.92 5.06
N THR A 95 19.04 5.89 5.37
CA THR A 95 18.18 5.85 6.56
C THR A 95 18.99 5.54 7.81
N ILE A 96 20.04 4.72 7.71
CA ILE A 96 20.90 4.35 8.85
C ILE A 96 22.04 5.37 9.05
N ASP A 97 22.50 6.01 7.97
CA ASP A 97 23.66 6.92 7.98
C ASP A 97 23.37 8.31 8.60
N ARG A 98 22.11 8.59 8.93
CA ARG A 98 21.65 9.84 9.55
C ARG A 98 21.18 9.58 10.97
#